data_AF-A0A397TTH3-F1
#
_entry.id   AF-A0A397TTH3-F1
#
_cell.length_a   1.000
_cell.length_b   1.000
_cell.length_c   1.000
_cell.angle_alpha   90.00
_cell.angle_beta   90.00
_cell.angle_gamma   90.00
#
_symmetry.space_group_name_H-M   'P 1'
#
loop_
_entity.id
_entity.type
_entity.pdbx_description
1 polymer ?
#
loop_
_entity_poly.entity_id
_entity_poly.type
_entity_poly.pdbx_seq_one_letter_code
_entity_poly.pdbx_strand_id
1 'polypeptide(L)'
;IRLQDNVDPYISIYTTPTPHLSGNGSLLCCTGFIPSSIILFLFKSIFDQFNNLNIPWVALSVWGFKDSPISWNKQEHGHFMSGENNYSFLILPDSMYILYQALGAYDSYS
;
A
#
# COMPACT_ATOMS: atom_id res chain seq x y z
N ILE A 1 26.60 -0.91 11.73
CA ILE A 1 27.28 -1.05 10.42
C ILE A 1 26.65 -0.01 9.51
N ARG A 2 27.36 1.08 9.18
CA ARG A 2 26.90 2.03 8.16
C ARG A 2 27.34 1.44 6.82
N LEU A 3 26.38 0.98 6.01
CA LEU A 3 26.66 0.58 4.64
C LEU A 3 27.13 1.84 3.91
N GLN A 4 28.38 1.81 3.42
CA GLN A 4 28.88 2.80 2.47
C GLN A 4 28.26 2.48 1.11
N ASP A 5 26.97 2.74 0.96
CA ASP A 5 26.32 2.55 -0.33
C ASP A 5 26.77 3.67 -1.26
N ASN A 6 27.78 3.37 -2.08
CA ASN A 6 28.35 4.22 -3.12
C ASN A 6 27.47 4.21 -4.38
N VAL A 7 26.16 4.03 -4.19
CA VAL A 7 25.17 3.91 -5.26
C VAL A 7 24.55 5.28 -5.47
N ASP A 8 24.48 5.71 -6.72
CA ASP A 8 23.79 6.93 -7.10
C ASP A 8 22.32 6.84 -6.65
N PRO A 9 21.82 7.75 -5.80
CA PRO A 9 20.46 7.70 -5.28
C PRO A 9 19.38 7.88 -6.37
N TYR A 10 19.75 8.33 -7.57
CA TYR A 10 18.85 8.48 -8.71
C TYR A 10 18.79 7.23 -9.60
N ILE A 11 19.62 6.22 -9.36
CA ILE A 11 19.63 4.97 -10.12
C ILE A 11 18.89 3.89 -9.34
N SER A 12 17.77 3.41 -9.90
CA SER A 12 17.08 2.24 -9.38
C SER A 12 17.82 0.96 -9.79
N ILE A 13 18.20 0.15 -8.79
CA ILE A 13 18.75 -1.20 -8.99
C ILE A 13 17.67 -2.29 -9.04
N TYR A 14 16.40 -1.93 -8.80
CA TYR A 14 15.28 -2.87 -8.85
C TYR A 14 14.99 -3.33 -10.27
N THR A 15 14.71 -4.62 -10.44
CA THR A 15 14.34 -5.22 -11.72
C THR A 15 12.85 -5.52 -11.77
N THR A 16 12.24 -5.35 -12.94
CA THR A 16 10.82 -5.65 -13.14
C THR A 16 10.64 -7.15 -13.29
N PRO A 17 9.74 -7.81 -12.54
CA PRO A 17 9.47 -9.23 -12.69
C PRO A 17 8.97 -9.55 -14.11
N THR A 18 9.31 -10.74 -14.63
CA THR A 18 8.84 -11.23 -15.93
C THR A 18 7.63 -12.16 -15.73
N PRO A 19 6.60 -12.08 -16.59
CA PRO A 19 6.44 -11.19 -17.75
C PRO A 19 6.03 -9.76 -17.37
N HIS A 20 6.41 -8.77 -18.19
CA HIS A 20 6.01 -7.37 -18.05
C HIS A 20 5.68 -6.72 -19.39
N LEU A 21 4.93 -5.62 -19.33
CA LEU A 21 4.58 -4.79 -20.49
C LEU A 21 5.05 -3.35 -20.24
N SER A 22 5.60 -2.70 -21.25
CA SER A 22 5.95 -1.27 -21.17
C SER A 22 4.68 -0.42 -21.23
N GLY A 23 4.60 0.59 -20.38
CA GLY A 23 3.45 1.49 -20.32
C GLY A 23 3.74 2.74 -19.51
N ASN A 24 2.74 3.62 -19.43
CA ASN A 24 2.79 4.83 -18.62
C ASN A 24 2.09 4.57 -17.28
N GLY A 25 2.67 5.11 -16.21
CA GLY A 25 2.08 5.08 -14.88
C GLY A 25 1.98 6.49 -14.29
N SER A 26 1.15 6.64 -13.27
CA SER A 26 1.10 7.85 -12.46
C SER A 26 1.15 7.45 -10.99
N LEU A 27 1.94 8.18 -10.21
CA LEU A 27 2.08 7.97 -8.77
C LEU A 27 1.57 9.23 -8.06
N LEU A 28 0.60 9.04 -7.17
CA LEU A 28 0.13 10.08 -6.26
C LEU A 28 0.50 9.69 -4.84
N CYS A 29 1.28 10.53 -4.17
CA CYS A 29 1.66 10.34 -2.77
C CYS A 29 1.07 11.48 -1.93
N CYS A 30 0.30 11.10 -0.92
CA CYS A 30 -0.25 12.04 0.07
C CYS A 30 0.23 11.62 1.46
N THR A 31 0.70 12.57 2.25
CA THR A 31 1.16 12.34 3.63
C THR A 31 0.41 13.24 4.59
N GLY A 32 0.18 12.75 5.80
CA GLY A 32 -0.51 13.49 6.85
C GLY A 32 -1.44 12.61 7.67
N PHE A 33 -2.28 13.24 8.48
CA PHE A 33 -3.30 12.55 9.28
C PHE A 33 -4.56 12.33 8.44
N ILE A 34 -4.56 11.24 7.66
CA ILE A 34 -5.65 10.92 6.73
C ILE A 34 -6.69 10.05 7.44
N PRO A 35 -7.94 10.51 7.59
CA PRO A 35 -9.00 9.70 8.18
C PRO A 35 -9.33 8.46 7.33
N SER A 36 -9.70 7.36 7.97
CA SER A 36 -10.12 6.12 7.29
C SER A 36 -11.33 6.31 6.38
N SER A 37 -12.21 7.27 6.68
CA SER A 37 -13.34 7.63 5.83
C SER A 37 -12.91 8.18 4.47
N ILE A 38 -11.81 8.94 4.42
CA ILE A 38 -11.24 9.45 3.16
C ILE A 38 -10.66 8.30 2.34
N ILE A 39 -9.97 7.36 2.99
CA ILE A 39 -9.44 6.17 2.32
C ILE A 39 -10.57 5.34 1.73
N LEU A 40 -11.64 5.11 2.50
CA LEU A 40 -12.82 4.40 2.03
C LEU A 40 -13.49 5.12 0.85
N PHE A 41 -13.59 6.44 0.92
CA PHE A 41 -14.13 7.25 -0.18
C PHE A 41 -13.27 7.11 -1.44
N LEU A 42 -11.94 7.19 -1.31
CA LEU A 42 -11.02 7.01 -2.44
C LEU A 42 -11.15 5.62 -3.06
N PHE A 43 -11.16 4.57 -2.23
CA PHE A 43 -11.33 3.20 -2.71
C PHE A 43 -12.64 3.05 -3.50
N LYS A 44 -13.78 3.47 -2.93
CA LYS A 44 -15.07 3.39 -3.62
C LYS A 44 -15.08 4.19 -4.92
N SER A 45 -14.58 5.42 -4.89
CA SER A 45 -14.55 6.29 -6.09
C SER A 45 -13.72 5.68 -7.21
N ILE A 46 -12.56 5.10 -6.88
CA ILE A 46 -11.72 4.41 -7.87
C ILE A 46 -12.44 3.17 -8.37
N PHE A 47 -12.97 2.34 -7.47
CA PHE A 47 -13.60 1.07 -7.80
C PHE A 47 -14.84 1.25 -8.70
N ASP A 48 -15.70 2.21 -8.38
CA ASP A 48 -16.92 2.50 -9.15
C ASP A 48 -16.60 3.04 -10.56
N GLN A 49 -15.52 3.82 -10.68
CA GLN A 49 -15.09 4.39 -11.96
C GLN A 49 -14.17 3.47 -12.75
N PHE A 50 -13.60 2.43 -12.14
CA PHE A 50 -12.55 1.62 -12.72
C PHE A 50 -12.96 1.00 -14.06
N ASN A 51 -14.18 0.46 -14.14
CA ASN A 51 -14.69 -0.15 -15.37
C ASN A 51 -14.86 0.86 -16.53
N ASN A 52 -14.91 2.17 -16.24
CA ASN A 52 -14.94 3.23 -17.25
C ASN A 52 -13.53 3.69 -17.65
N LEU A 53 -12.50 3.33 -16.88
CA LEU A 53 -11.12 3.67 -17.14
C LEU A 53 -10.47 2.58 -17.99
N ASN A 54 -9.90 2.95 -19.14
CA ASN A 54 -9.15 2.01 -19.98
C ASN A 54 -7.73 1.78 -19.43
N ILE A 55 -7.62 1.34 -18.17
CA ILE A 55 -6.37 1.07 -17.46
C ILE A 55 -6.34 -0.36 -16.93
N PRO A 56 -5.16 -1.01 -16.89
CA PRO A 56 -5.09 -2.44 -16.57
C PRO A 56 -5.28 -2.74 -15.08
N TRP A 57 -4.89 -1.83 -14.19
CA TRP A 57 -5.02 -1.96 -12.73
C TRP A 57 -4.74 -0.64 -12.03
N VAL A 58 -5.17 -0.51 -10.77
CA VAL A 58 -4.80 0.58 -9.87
C VAL A 58 -4.37 0.00 -8.53
N ALA A 59 -3.28 0.51 -7.97
CA ALA A 59 -2.83 0.17 -6.63
C ALA A 59 -3.09 1.33 -5.66
N LEU A 60 -3.86 1.07 -4.60
CA LEU A 60 -4.08 1.99 -3.48
C LEU A 60 -3.37 1.44 -2.24
N SER A 61 -2.21 2.00 -1.91
CA SER A 61 -1.41 1.61 -0.75
C SER A 61 -1.57 2.63 0.38
N VAL A 62 -1.91 2.14 1.57
CA VAL A 62 -2.03 2.93 2.79
C VAL A 62 -0.94 2.49 3.76
N TRP A 63 -0.18 3.46 4.23
CA TRP A 63 0.86 3.27 5.20
C TRP A 63 0.38 3.80 6.55
N GLY A 64 0.35 2.92 7.54
CA GLY A 64 -0.05 3.26 8.89
C GLY A 64 1.05 4.02 9.63
N PHE A 65 0.71 4.57 10.80
CA PHE A 65 1.70 5.11 11.71
C PHE A 65 2.37 3.98 12.49
N LYS A 66 3.69 4.02 12.59
CA LYS A 66 4.48 3.06 13.38
C LYS A 66 4.09 3.03 14.85
N ASP A 67 3.68 4.18 15.39
CA ASP A 67 3.30 4.38 16.79
C ASP A 67 1.79 4.26 17.04
N SER A 68 1.05 3.47 16.23
CA SER A 68 -0.37 3.22 16.48
C SER A 68 -0.53 2.13 17.54
N PRO A 69 -1.00 2.43 18.77
CA PRO A 69 -1.08 1.44 19.85
C PRO A 69 -2.20 0.41 19.62
N ILE A 70 -3.21 0.75 18.82
CA ILE A 70 -4.38 -0.09 18.53
C ILE A 70 -4.73 0.06 17.05
N SER A 71 -4.95 -1.06 16.37
CA SER A 71 -5.44 -1.11 15.00
C SER A 71 -6.25 -2.41 14.80
N TRP A 72 -6.78 -2.66 13.60
CA TRP A 72 -7.53 -3.89 13.25
C TRP A 72 -8.50 -4.38 14.34
N ASN A 73 -9.64 -3.69 14.48
CA ASN A 73 -10.72 -4.11 15.37
C ASN A 73 -10.31 -4.32 16.85
N LYS A 74 -9.54 -3.35 17.40
CA LYS A 74 -9.17 -3.29 18.83
C LYS A 74 -8.17 -4.35 19.30
N GLN A 75 -7.40 -4.95 18.40
CA GLN A 75 -6.26 -5.77 18.80
C GLN A 75 -5.12 -4.84 19.22
N GLU A 76 -4.59 -5.04 20.43
CA GLU A 76 -3.38 -4.34 20.89
C GLU A 76 -2.21 -4.85 20.04
N HIS A 77 -1.53 -3.94 19.36
CA HIS A 77 -0.23 -4.27 18.79
C HIS A 77 0.72 -4.63 19.94
N GLY A 78 1.61 -5.60 19.69
CA GLY A 78 2.79 -5.79 20.54
C GLY A 78 3.57 -4.47 20.58
N HIS A 79 3.40 -3.72 21.68
CA HIS A 79 3.88 -2.37 21.97
C HIS A 79 5.39 -2.15 21.76
N PHE A 80 6.16 -3.18 21.39
CA PHE A 80 7.59 -3.14 21.46
C PHE A 80 8.36 -3.00 20.14
N MET A 81 7.84 -3.27 18.92
CA MET A 81 8.71 -3.13 17.72
C MET A 81 8.16 -2.67 16.34
N SER A 82 6.87 -2.70 15.98
CA SER A 82 6.35 -1.98 14.78
C SER A 82 4.84 -2.21 14.63
N GLY A 83 4.02 -1.21 14.95
CA GLY A 83 2.56 -1.25 14.76
C GLY A 83 2.12 -0.72 13.38
N GLU A 84 2.87 -1.03 12.33
CA GLU A 84 2.62 -0.49 11.00
C GLU A 84 1.45 -1.21 10.31
N ASN A 85 0.33 -0.49 10.14
CA ASN A 85 -0.87 -1.01 9.50
C ASN A 85 -0.84 -0.76 8.00
N ASN A 86 0.09 -1.44 7.33
CA ASN A 86 0.31 -1.27 5.91
C ASN A 86 -0.58 -2.23 5.13
N TYR A 87 -1.44 -1.68 4.28
CA TYR A 87 -2.28 -2.47 3.39
C TYR A 87 -2.36 -1.85 2.01
N SER A 88 -2.50 -2.69 0.99
CA SER A 88 -2.61 -2.27 -0.39
C SER A 88 -3.76 -2.98 -1.08
N PHE A 89 -4.63 -2.21 -1.72
CA PHE A 89 -5.64 -2.74 -2.64
C PHE A 89 -5.08 -2.72 -4.06
N LEU A 90 -5.07 -3.86 -4.72
CA LEU A 90 -4.87 -3.97 -6.16
C LEU A 90 -6.25 -4.15 -6.82
N ILE A 91 -6.73 -3.10 -7.48
CA ILE A 91 -8.01 -3.09 -8.19
C ILE A 91 -7.77 -3.51 -9.63
N LEU A 92 -8.56 -4.49 -10.08
CA LEU A 92 -8.47 -5.17 -11.37
C LEU A 92 -9.76 -4.95 -12.18
N PRO A 93 -9.75 -5.25 -13.49
CA PRO A 93 -10.96 -5.26 -14.30
C PRO A 93 -12.04 -6.19 -13.74
N ASP A 94 -13.27 -6.03 -14.24
CA ASP A 94 -14.43 -6.85 -13.86
C ASP A 94 -14.81 -6.74 -12.38
N SER A 95 -14.55 -5.58 -11.76
CA SER A 95 -14.88 -5.30 -10.36
C SER A 95 -14.21 -6.27 -9.38
N MET A 96 -12.98 -6.69 -9.68
CA MET A 96 -12.18 -7.52 -8.78
C MET A 96 -11.16 -6.66 -8.01
N TYR A 97 -10.86 -7.07 -6.78
CA TYR A 97 -9.74 -6.49 -6.03
C TYR A 97 -9.00 -7.56 -5.21
N ILE A 98 -7.71 -7.35 -5.02
CA ILE A 98 -6.85 -8.13 -4.12
C ILE A 98 -6.42 -7.20 -2.99
N LEU A 99 -6.57 -7.67 -1.74
CA LEU A 99 -6.10 -6.96 -0.56
C LEU A 99 -4.81 -7.61 -0.05
N TYR A 100 -3.72 -6.87 -0.11
CA TYR A 100 -2.47 -7.21 0.54
C TYR A 100 -2.41 -6.53 1.91
N GLN A 101 -2.11 -7.30 2.94
CA GLN A 101 -1.89 -6.79 4.29
C GLN A 101 -0.49 -7.21 4.70
N ALA A 102 0.36 -6.23 5.01
CA ALA A 102 1.65 -6.48 5.61
C ALA A 102 1.46 -6.54 7.12
N LEU A 103 1.83 -7.67 7.71
CA LEU A 103 1.78 -7.88 9.15
C LEU A 103 3.17 -7.71 9.74
N GLY A 104 3.25 -7.05 10.90
CA GLY A 104 4.46 -7.06 11.70
C GLY A 104 4.79 -8.48 12.16
N ALA A 105 6.06 -8.72 12.52
CA ALA A 105 6.56 -10.05 12.90
C ALA A 105 5.81 -10.72 14.09
N TYR A 106 4.99 -9.96 14.83
CA TYR A 106 4.23 -10.41 15.99
C TYR A 106 2.72 -10.10 15.90
N ASP A 107 2.22 -9.65 14.74
CA ASP A 107 0.79 -9.41 14.56
C ASP A 107 0.08 -10.69 14.12
N SER A 108 -1.09 -10.95 14.71
CA SER A 108 -1.93 -12.12 14.38
C SER A 108 -3.12 -11.69 13.54
N TYR A 109 -3.46 -12.47 12.51
CA TYR A 109 -4.70 -12.27 11.74
C TYR A 109 -5.91 -12.66 12.60
N SER A 110 -6.97 -11.85 12.58
CA SER A 110 -8.29 -12.19 13.13
C SER A 110 -9.24 -12.65 12.04
#